data_AF-I3C1F6-F1
#
_entry.id   AF-I3C1F6-F1
#
_cell.length_a   1.000
_cell.length_b   1.000
_cell.length_c   1.000
_cell.angle_alpha   90.00
_cell.angle_beta   90.00
_cell.angle_gamma   90.00
#
_symmetry.space_group_name_H-M   'P 1'
#
loop_
_entity.id
_entity.type
_entity.pdbx_description
1 polymer ?
#
loop_
_entity_poly.entity_id
_entity_poly.type
_entity_poly.pdbx_seq_one_letter_code
_entity_poly.pdbx_strand_id
1 'polypeptide(L)'
;MIISRGWGILAFLIPITIILLGISFFGKNGNATLSILFYSLIIAGTLTFLLGLIFKKKSIKKHDLYFLPLQIWGVIWVIIGIIGAIYA
;
A
#
# COMPACT_ATOMS: atom_id res chain seq x y z
N MET A 1 -20.20 13.94 -1.58
CA MET A 1 -18.80 13.71 -1.14
C MET A 1 -18.65 12.25 -0.71
N ILE A 2 -18.52 11.34 -1.69
CA ILE A 2 -18.63 9.88 -1.50
C ILE A 2 -17.24 9.20 -1.54
N ILE A 3 -16.23 9.86 -2.11
CA ILE A 3 -14.85 9.34 -2.24
C ILE A 3 -14.11 9.28 -0.88
N SER A 4 -14.61 9.94 0.16
CA SER A 4 -13.91 10.07 1.45
C SER A 4 -14.33 9.06 2.53
N ARG A 5 -15.13 8.04 2.21
CA ARG A 5 -15.71 7.15 3.24
C ARG A 5 -15.07 5.76 3.36
N GLY A 6 -14.12 5.41 2.50
CA GLY A 6 -13.49 4.08 2.51
C GLY A 6 -11.97 4.15 2.57
N TRP A 7 -11.37 3.48 3.58
CA TRP A 7 -9.92 3.27 3.65
C TRP A 7 -9.37 2.47 2.46
N GLY A 8 -10.23 1.72 1.76
CA GLY A 8 -9.86 0.91 0.59
C GLY A 8 -9.26 1.72 -0.56
N ILE A 9 -9.78 2.91 -0.87
CA ILE A 9 -9.24 3.72 -1.98
C ILE A 9 -7.79 4.13 -1.69
N LEU A 10 -7.51 4.56 -0.46
CA LEU A 10 -6.15 4.86 -0.02
C LEU A 10 -5.26 3.61 -0.01
N ALA A 11 -5.79 2.47 0.42
CA ALA A 11 -5.08 1.20 0.45
C ALA A 11 -4.65 0.70 -0.94
N PHE A 12 -5.30 1.13 -2.02
CA PHE A 12 -4.89 0.82 -3.40
C PHE A 12 -4.05 1.94 -4.03
N LEU A 13 -4.36 3.22 -3.77
CA LEU A 13 -3.61 4.34 -4.32
C LEU A 13 -2.15 4.37 -3.84
N ILE A 14 -1.90 4.01 -2.57
CA ILE A 14 -0.53 3.99 -2.02
C ILE A 14 0.35 2.96 -2.75
N PRO A 15 -0.04 1.68 -2.90
CA PRO A 15 0.70 0.73 -3.73
C PRO A 15 0.91 1.19 -5.17
N ILE A 16 -0.12 1.70 -5.84
CA ILE A 16 -0.01 2.11 -7.24
C ILE A 16 1.02 3.23 -7.40
N THR A 17 0.96 4.26 -6.56
CA THR A 17 1.91 5.38 -6.61
C THR A 17 3.34 4.93 -6.33
N ILE A 18 3.55 4.02 -5.38
CA ILE A 18 4.89 3.52 -5.05
C ILE A 18 5.44 2.60 -6.13
N ILE A 19 4.62 1.78 -6.78
CA ILE A 19 5.02 0.98 -7.94
C ILE A 19 5.46 1.90 -9.08
N LEU A 20 4.69 2.94 -9.39
CA LEU A 20 5.05 3.91 -10.43
C LEU A 20 6.37 4.63 -10.10
N LEU A 21 6.59 5.01 -8.84
CA LEU A 21 7.86 5.58 -8.38
C LEU A 21 9.00 4.55 -8.52
N GLY A 22 8.78 3.30 -8.11
CA GLY A 22 9.76 2.22 -8.23
C GLY A 22 10.19 2.01 -9.69
N ILE A 23 9.23 1.98 -10.62
CA ILE A 23 9.50 1.87 -12.06
C ILE A 23 10.23 3.12 -12.57
N SER A 24 9.80 4.32 -12.17
CA SER A 24 10.38 5.58 -12.63
C SER A 24 11.84 5.77 -12.22
N PHE A 25 12.25 5.27 -11.04
CA PHE A 25 13.62 5.45 -10.53
C PHE A 25 14.52 4.25 -10.77
N PHE A 26 13.98 3.03 -10.73
CA PHE A 26 14.77 1.80 -10.74
C PHE A 26 14.51 0.92 -11.98
N GLY A 27 13.53 1.28 -12.81
CA GLY A 27 13.25 0.57 -14.06
C GLY A 27 14.40 0.70 -15.05
N LYS A 28 14.89 -0.44 -15.55
CA LYS A 28 15.87 -0.47 -16.64
C LYS A 28 15.12 -0.39 -17.96
N ASN A 29 15.45 0.61 -18.79
CA ASN A 29 14.87 0.81 -20.12
C ASN A 29 13.33 0.88 -20.14
N GLY A 30 12.72 1.45 -19.10
CA GLY A 30 11.26 1.56 -18.98
C GLY A 30 10.56 0.24 -18.65
N ASN A 31 11.29 -0.83 -18.38
CA ASN A 31 10.73 -2.13 -18.04
C ASN A 31 10.67 -2.34 -16.53
N ALA A 32 9.52 -2.80 -16.05
CA ALA A 32 9.32 -3.15 -14.64
C ALA A 32 9.79 -4.60 -14.43
N THR A 33 10.83 -4.83 -13.64
CA THR A 33 11.18 -6.19 -13.22
C THR A 33 10.24 -6.65 -12.11
N LEU A 34 10.00 -7.96 -12.04
CA LEU A 34 9.25 -8.60 -10.95
C LEU A 34 9.82 -8.21 -9.58
N SER A 35 11.14 -8.13 -9.45
CA SER A 35 11.80 -7.68 -8.22
C SER A 35 11.40 -6.25 -7.83
N ILE A 36 11.35 -5.30 -8.78
CA ILE A 36 10.94 -3.92 -8.51
C ILE A 36 9.49 -3.87 -8.04
N LEU A 37 8.60 -4.66 -8.64
CA LEU A 37 7.20 -4.77 -8.21
C LEU A 37 7.10 -5.22 -6.75
N PHE A 38 7.79 -6.31 -6.38
CA PHE A 38 7.72 -6.86 -5.03
C PHE A 38 8.36 -5.95 -3.98
N TYR A 39 9.52 -5.35 -4.25
CA TYR A 39 10.09 -4.35 -3.34
C TYR A 39 9.20 -3.13 -3.19
N SER A 40 8.56 -2.67 -4.27
CA SER A 40 7.58 -1.57 -4.22
C SER A 40 6.37 -1.93 -3.36
N LEU A 41 5.88 -3.18 -3.42
CA LEU A 41 4.79 -3.67 -2.58
C LEU A 41 5.16 -3.75 -1.10
N ILE A 42 6.40 -4.15 -0.77
CA ILE A 42 6.90 -4.15 0.62
C ILE A 42 6.91 -2.71 1.16
N ILE A 43 7.51 -1.77 0.43
CA ILE A 43 7.58 -0.36 0.81
C ILE A 43 6.17 0.24 0.94
N ALA A 44 5.29 -0.06 -0.01
CA ALA A 44 3.91 0.37 0.03
C ALA A 44 3.15 -0.17 1.22
N GLY A 45 3.31 -1.46 1.54
CA GLY A 45 2.69 -2.07 2.70
C GLY A 45 3.15 -1.41 4.00
N THR A 46 4.45 -1.14 4.16
CA THR A 46 4.99 -0.44 5.33
C THR A 46 4.44 0.98 5.46
N LEU A 47 4.40 1.75 4.36
CA LEU A 47 3.86 3.11 4.38
C LEU A 47 2.35 3.13 4.66
N THR A 48 1.61 2.21 4.05
CA THR A 48 0.16 2.02 4.28
C THR A 48 -0.10 1.68 5.75
N PHE A 49 0.72 0.82 6.35
CA PHE A 49 0.62 0.48 7.77
C PHE A 49 0.86 1.70 8.69
N LEU A 50 1.93 2.45 8.45
CA LEU A 50 2.27 3.64 9.24
C LEU A 50 1.19 4.73 9.12
N LEU A 51 0.72 4.99 7.90
CA LEU A 51 -0.38 5.93 7.65
C LEU A 51 -1.65 5.49 8.38
N GLY A 52 -1.96 4.18 8.37
CA GLY A 52 -3.05 3.62 9.15
C GLY A 52 -2.93 3.95 10.64
N LEU A 53 -1.76 3.74 11.25
CA LEU A 53 -1.52 4.07 12.66
C LEU A 53 -1.72 5.57 12.96
N ILE A 54 -1.22 6.44 12.09
CA ILE A 54 -1.36 7.91 12.24
C ILE A 54 -2.83 8.31 12.14
N PHE A 55 -3.55 7.80 11.15
CA PHE A 55 -4.95 8.15 10.95
C PHE A 55 -5.88 7.55 12.01
N LYS A 56 -5.55 6.38 12.58
CA LYS A 56 -6.27 5.80 13.73
C LYS A 56 -6.19 6.71 14.96
N LYS A 57 -5.05 7.36 15.22
CA LYS A 57 -4.93 8.34 16.32
C LYS A 57 -5.77 9.60 16.10
N LYS A 58 -6.02 9.98 14.84
CA LYS A 58 -6.75 11.20 14.46
C LYS A 58 -8.27 10.99 14.38
N SER A 59 -8.72 9.75 14.22
CA SER A 59 -10.13 9.38 14.06
C SER A 59 -10.80 9.10 15.41
N ILE A 60 -11.04 10.14 16.22
CA ILE A 60 -11.83 10.07 17.46
C ILE A 60 -13.33 9.81 17.17
N LYS A 61 -13.77 9.99 15.93
CA LYS A 61 -15.13 9.64 15.48
C LYS A 61 -15.12 8.26 14.85
N LYS A 62 -15.94 7.36 15.40
CA LYS A 62 -16.28 6.04 14.83
C LYS A 62 -16.92 6.24 13.44
N HIS A 63 -16.10 6.41 12.41
CA HIS A 63 -16.59 6.29 11.04
C HIS A 63 -16.61 4.80 10.70
N ASP A 64 -17.74 4.26 11.12
CA ASP A 64 -18.16 2.90 11.06
C ASP A 64 -18.33 2.40 9.62
N LEU A 65 -18.07 1.10 9.52
CA LEU A 65 -18.65 0.11 8.60
C LEU A 65 -18.06 0.02 7.18
N TYR A 66 -17.50 -1.16 6.91
CA TYR A 66 -17.28 -1.82 5.60
C TYR A 66 -15.90 -1.83 4.95
N PHE A 67 -14.89 -1.12 5.45
CA PHE A 67 -13.52 -1.28 4.93
C PHE A 67 -12.51 -1.63 6.02
N LEU A 68 -11.78 -2.74 5.80
CA LEU A 68 -10.66 -3.17 6.64
C LEU A 68 -9.76 -1.96 6.96
N PRO A 69 -9.33 -1.79 8.22
CA PRO A 69 -8.43 -0.73 8.62
C PRO A 69 -7.20 -0.69 7.71
N LEU A 70 -6.72 0.52 7.43
CA LEU A 70 -5.58 0.76 6.54
C LEU A 70 -4.31 0.02 7.02
N GLN A 71 -4.18 -0.25 8.32
CA GLN A 71 -3.14 -1.12 8.88
C GLN A 71 -3.22 -2.56 8.33
N ILE A 72 -4.42 -3.13 8.25
CA ILE A 72 -4.60 -4.51 7.78
C ILE A 72 -4.24 -4.61 6.30
N TRP A 73 -4.61 -3.60 5.50
CA TRP A 73 -4.16 -3.49 4.11
C TRP A 73 -2.64 -3.40 4.00
N GLY A 74 -1.99 -2.60 4.86
CA GLY A 74 -0.54 -2.54 4.93
C GLY A 74 0.11 -3.90 5.18
N VAL A 75 -0.43 -4.69 6.12
CA VAL A 75 0.06 -6.05 6.40
C VAL A 75 -0.12 -6.97 5.19
N ILE A 76 -1.27 -6.92 4.51
CA ILE A 76 -1.53 -7.72 3.30
C ILE A 76 -0.49 -7.43 2.23
N TRP A 77 -0.22 -6.15 1.94
CA TRP A 77 0.77 -5.76 0.93
C TRP A 77 2.19 -6.17 1.29
N VAL A 78 2.59 -6.07 2.56
CA VAL A 78 3.90 -6.55 3.03
C VAL A 78 4.02 -8.05 2.81
N ILE A 79 3.01 -8.83 3.20
CA ILE A 79 3.03 -10.29 3.04
C ILE A 79 3.12 -10.68 1.56
N ILE A 80 2.31 -10.08 0.70
CA ILE A 80 2.34 -10.32 -0.75
C ILE A 80 3.72 -9.97 -1.31
N GLY A 81 4.28 -8.81 -0.92
CA GLY A 81 5.59 -8.38 -1.36
C GLY A 81 6.72 -9.30 -0.91
N ILE A 82 6.70 -9.77 0.34
CA ILE A 82 7.72 -10.71 0.87
C ILE A 82 7.62 -12.07 0.18
N ILE A 83 6.42 -12.65 0.11
CA ILE A 83 6.21 -13.94 -0.56
C ILE A 83 6.66 -13.82 -2.01
N GLY A 84 6.19 -12.80 -2.72
CA GLY A 84 6.58 -12.57 -4.11
C GLY A 84 8.09 -12.41 -4.29
N ALA A 85 8.77 -11.69 -3.41
CA ALA A 85 10.23 -11.52 -3.47
C ALA A 85 11.01 -12.82 -3.17
N ILE A 86 10.47 -13.75 -2.38
CA ILE A 86 11.11 -15.04 -2.09
C ILE A 86 11.01 -15.99 -3.29
N TYR A 87 9.90 -15.95 -4.03
CA TYR A 87 9.59 -16.90 -5.10
C TYR A 87 9.87 -16.36 -6.52
N ALA A 88 10.40 -15.14 -6.66
CA ALA A 88 10.69 -14.48 -7.94
C ALA A 88 12.18 -14.44 -8.27
#